data_AF-A0A0W0V2L9-F1
#
_entry.id   AF-A0A0W0V2L9-F1
#
_cell.length_a   1.000
_cell.length_b   1.000
_cell.length_c   1.000
_cell.angle_alpha   90.00
_cell.angle_beta   90.00
_cell.angle_gamma   90.00
#
_symmetry.space_group_name_H-M   'P 1'
#
loop_
_entity.id
_entity.type
_entity.pdbx_description
1 polymer ?
#
loop_
_entity_poly.entity_id
_entity_poly.type
_entity_poly.pdbx_seq_one_letter_code
_entity_poly.pdbx_strand_id
1 'polypeptide(L)'
;MAELNIKKEIGRRILEARKAKGLTLKALGELAGGLKQTRLTNWEQGTRTPGPEEIKQLAQALDVSPAFLMCLSDEQQVKKTKSPSHLIPLLDRHQACDAKSHIEAIHDRSSSSDVVLISVSAVLLPELGDEAFALKMTDESMMPEIRVNDILVIDPSTSPQPGDFVLVKLADKPETIVCQYKKLSYTSSEFELLTLNDNWPSIKVDDGLEIEIVGKVMQKISQC
;
A
#
# COMPACT_ATOMS: atom_id res chain seq x y z
N MET A 1 -27.80 33.03 -20.36
CA MET A 1 -26.41 33.34 -20.76
C MET A 1 -25.37 32.35 -20.21
N ALA A 2 -25.63 31.64 -19.10
CA ALA A 2 -24.67 30.68 -18.51
C ALA A 2 -24.48 29.38 -19.33
N GLU A 3 -25.53 28.82 -19.95
CA GLU A 3 -25.44 27.54 -20.68
C GLU A 3 -24.53 27.56 -21.92
N LEU A 4 -24.39 28.71 -22.59
CA LEU A 4 -23.53 28.84 -23.77
C LEU A 4 -22.04 28.77 -23.40
N ASN A 5 -21.71 29.12 -22.15
CA ASN A 5 -20.32 29.16 -21.67
C ASN A 5 -19.82 27.74 -21.32
N ILE A 6 -20.68 26.92 -20.69
CA ILE A 6 -20.32 25.56 -20.25
C ILE A 6 -20.04 24.64 -21.44
N LYS A 7 -20.85 24.71 -22.51
CA LYS A 7 -20.63 23.86 -23.71
C LYS A 7 -19.31 24.14 -24.41
N LYS A 8 -18.93 25.42 -24.49
CA LYS A 8 -17.64 25.83 -25.06
C LYS A 8 -16.48 25.41 -24.17
N GLU A 9 -16.65 25.51 -22.86
CA GLU A 9 -15.62 25.11 -21.90
C GLU A 9 -15.36 23.60 -21.91
N ILE A 10 -16.41 22.77 -21.99
CA ILE A 10 -16.29 21.31 -22.20
C ILE A 10 -15.51 21.02 -23.48
N GLY A 11 -15.85 21.71 -24.58
CA GLY A 11 -15.15 21.57 -25.86
C GLY A 11 -13.67 21.95 -25.78
N ARG A 12 -13.37 23.05 -25.07
CA ARG A 12 -11.99 23.53 -24.82
C ARG A 12 -11.18 22.47 -24.05
N ARG A 13 -11.73 21.88 -22.99
CA ARG A 13 -11.05 20.84 -22.19
C ARG A 13 -10.77 19.57 -22.99
N ILE A 14 -11.68 19.15 -23.85
CA ILE A 14 -11.47 18.01 -24.77
C ILE A 14 -10.31 18.32 -25.74
N LEU A 15 -10.33 19.52 -26.33
CA LEU A 15 -9.30 19.98 -27.27
C LEU A 15 -7.91 20.02 -26.60
N GLU A 16 -7.83 20.56 -25.39
CA GLU A 16 -6.59 20.65 -24.63
C GLU A 16 -6.05 19.28 -24.23
N ALA A 17 -6.90 18.41 -23.69
CA ALA A 17 -6.50 17.05 -23.32
C ALA A 17 -6.02 16.25 -24.56
N ARG A 18 -6.70 16.40 -25.71
CA ARG A 18 -6.27 15.76 -26.95
C ARG A 18 -4.90 16.27 -27.41
N LYS A 19 -4.69 17.58 -27.41
CA LYS A 19 -3.42 18.21 -27.79
C LYS A 19 -2.28 17.83 -26.85
N ALA A 20 -2.54 17.78 -25.54
CA ALA A 20 -1.57 17.36 -24.53
C ALA A 20 -1.06 15.93 -24.78
N LYS A 21 -1.93 15.04 -25.26
CA LYS A 21 -1.55 13.68 -25.68
C LYS A 21 -1.02 13.56 -27.10
N GLY A 22 -0.90 14.67 -27.85
CA GLY A 22 -0.42 14.64 -29.24
C GLY A 22 -1.34 13.89 -30.22
N LEU A 23 -2.62 13.69 -29.88
CA LEU A 23 -3.53 12.89 -30.68
C LEU A 23 -4.17 13.71 -31.81
N THR A 24 -4.28 13.12 -32.99
CA THR A 24 -5.14 13.64 -34.08
C THR A 24 -6.60 13.33 -33.80
N LEU A 25 -7.54 14.07 -34.42
CA LEU A 25 -8.98 13.77 -34.29
C LEU A 25 -9.31 12.34 -34.74
N LYS A 26 -8.61 11.84 -35.77
CA LYS A 26 -8.75 10.45 -36.23
C LYS A 26 -8.30 9.46 -35.16
N ALA A 27 -7.10 9.65 -34.61
CA ALA A 27 -6.55 8.77 -33.59
C ALA A 27 -7.38 8.77 -32.31
N LEU A 28 -7.88 9.94 -31.87
CA LEU A 28 -8.79 10.03 -30.73
C LEU A 28 -10.10 9.27 -31.00
N GLY A 29 -10.66 9.41 -32.20
CA GLY A 29 -11.89 8.71 -32.57
C GLY A 29 -11.74 7.19 -32.54
N GLU A 30 -10.62 6.67 -33.03
CA GLU A 30 -10.28 5.25 -32.99
C GLU A 30 -10.12 4.75 -31.55
N LEU A 31 -9.41 5.50 -30.69
CA LEU A 31 -9.20 5.15 -29.28
C LEU A 31 -10.49 5.25 -28.43
N ALA A 32 -11.39 6.16 -28.76
CA ALA A 32 -12.64 6.40 -28.03
C ALA A 32 -13.82 5.54 -28.56
N GLY A 33 -13.57 4.37 -29.15
CA GLY A 33 -14.62 3.44 -29.58
C GLY A 33 -15.16 3.67 -31.00
N GLY A 34 -14.36 4.24 -31.90
CA GLY A 34 -14.73 4.43 -33.31
C GLY A 34 -15.58 5.68 -33.59
N LEU A 35 -15.38 6.74 -32.81
CA LEU A 35 -16.10 8.01 -32.98
C LEU A 35 -15.69 8.72 -34.27
N LYS A 36 -16.67 9.17 -35.05
CA LYS A 36 -16.44 9.93 -36.29
C LYS A 36 -15.76 11.27 -35.98
N GLN A 37 -14.76 11.65 -36.78
CA GLN A 37 -14.02 12.92 -36.66
C GLN A 37 -14.94 14.14 -36.59
N THR A 38 -15.99 14.17 -37.41
CA THR A 38 -16.99 15.26 -37.43
C THR A 38 -17.69 15.44 -36.08
N ARG A 39 -17.92 14.36 -35.30
CA ARG A 39 -18.52 14.46 -33.96
C ARG A 39 -17.54 15.12 -32.99
N LEU A 40 -16.28 14.70 -33.01
CA LEU A 40 -15.22 15.28 -32.18
C LEU A 40 -15.02 16.77 -32.47
N THR A 41 -14.99 17.17 -33.74
CA THR A 41 -14.88 18.59 -34.14
C THR A 41 -16.04 19.43 -33.60
N ASN A 42 -17.27 18.93 -33.71
CA ASN A 42 -18.46 19.64 -33.19
C ASN A 42 -18.45 19.79 -31.67
N TRP A 43 -17.82 18.85 -30.94
CA TRP A 43 -17.65 18.93 -29.50
C TRP A 43 -16.53 19.90 -29.11
N GLU A 44 -15.36 19.84 -29.75
CA GLU A 44 -14.25 20.76 -29.50
C GLU A 44 -14.62 22.23 -29.78
N GLN A 45 -15.50 22.47 -30.75
CA GLN A 45 -16.02 23.81 -31.07
C GLN A 45 -17.16 24.27 -30.15
N GLY A 46 -17.66 23.38 -29.27
CA GLY A 46 -18.78 23.67 -28.37
C GLY A 46 -20.14 23.80 -29.06
N THR A 47 -20.26 23.38 -30.33
CA THR A 47 -21.53 23.37 -31.08
C THR A 47 -22.47 22.29 -30.56
N ARG A 48 -21.92 21.17 -30.09
CA ARG A 48 -22.64 20.07 -29.45
C ARG A 48 -21.92 19.64 -28.18
N THR A 49 -22.63 18.96 -27.30
CA THR A 49 -22.08 18.37 -26.09
C THR A 49 -22.10 16.84 -26.23
N PRO A 50 -21.01 16.13 -25.87
CA PRO A 50 -21.02 14.67 -25.80
C PRO A 50 -22.00 14.18 -24.72
N GLY A 51 -22.58 12.99 -24.94
CA GLY A 51 -23.39 12.33 -23.93
C GLY A 51 -22.54 11.67 -22.84
N PRO A 52 -23.17 11.09 -21.80
CA PRO A 52 -22.46 10.44 -20.71
C PRO A 52 -21.54 9.30 -21.17
N GLU A 53 -22.00 8.50 -22.14
CA GLU A 53 -21.22 7.38 -22.68
C GLU A 53 -20.03 7.87 -23.50
N GLU A 54 -20.22 8.88 -24.35
CA GLU A 54 -19.12 9.45 -25.12
C GLU A 54 -18.11 10.19 -24.22
N ILE A 55 -18.56 10.82 -23.14
CA ILE A 55 -17.65 11.40 -22.13
C ILE A 55 -16.80 10.32 -21.47
N LYS A 56 -17.38 9.16 -21.14
CA LYS A 56 -16.63 8.04 -20.56
C LYS A 56 -15.57 7.51 -21.54
N GLN A 57 -15.94 7.34 -22.80
CA GLN A 57 -15.03 6.91 -23.86
C GLN A 57 -13.90 7.91 -24.10
N LEU A 58 -14.23 9.21 -24.17
CA LEU A 58 -13.25 10.29 -24.33
C LEU A 58 -12.31 10.37 -23.13
N ALA A 59 -12.84 10.31 -21.92
CA ALA A 59 -12.07 10.34 -20.68
C ALA A 59 -11.03 9.21 -20.64
N GLN A 60 -11.44 7.99 -21.01
CA GLN A 60 -10.55 6.83 -21.06
C GLN A 60 -9.47 6.98 -22.14
N ALA A 61 -9.83 7.41 -23.35
CA ALA A 61 -8.86 7.65 -24.43
C ALA A 61 -7.87 8.78 -24.10
N LEU A 62 -8.36 9.82 -23.42
CA LEU A 62 -7.59 11.00 -23.05
C LEU A 62 -6.85 10.88 -21.71
N ASP A 63 -7.07 9.79 -20.95
CA ASP A 63 -6.53 9.57 -19.59
C ASP A 63 -6.80 10.75 -18.64
N VAL A 64 -8.04 11.26 -18.71
CA VAL A 64 -8.56 12.36 -17.90
C VAL A 64 -9.83 11.93 -17.19
N SER A 65 -10.26 12.66 -16.15
CA SER A 65 -11.52 12.33 -15.47
C SER A 65 -12.75 12.76 -16.28
N PRO A 66 -13.85 11.98 -16.29
CA PRO A 66 -15.13 12.40 -16.85
C PRO A 66 -15.64 13.72 -16.24
N ALA A 67 -15.41 13.91 -14.93
CA ALA A 67 -15.76 15.12 -14.19
C ALA A 67 -14.97 16.34 -14.68
N PHE A 68 -13.68 16.18 -15.00
CA PHE A 68 -12.87 17.22 -15.61
C PHE A 68 -13.41 17.63 -16.97
N LEU A 69 -13.72 16.67 -17.85
CA LEU A 69 -14.28 16.98 -19.16
C LEU A 69 -15.63 17.70 -19.06
N MET A 70 -16.46 17.34 -18.09
CA MET A 70 -17.77 17.96 -17.84
C MET A 70 -17.72 19.27 -17.05
N CYS A 71 -16.54 19.82 -16.76
CA CYS A 71 -16.38 21.05 -15.97
C CYS A 71 -16.93 20.96 -14.53
N LEU A 72 -16.97 19.75 -13.98
CA LEU A 72 -17.41 19.46 -12.61
C LEU A 72 -16.24 19.45 -11.61
N SER A 73 -15.00 19.47 -12.10
CA SER A 73 -13.76 19.51 -11.32
C SER A 73 -12.62 20.09 -12.17
N ASP A 74 -11.64 20.75 -11.56
CA ASP A 74 -10.42 21.23 -12.24
C ASP A 74 -9.29 20.18 -12.26
N GLU A 75 -9.49 19.02 -11.63
CA GLU A 75 -8.51 17.94 -11.56
C GLU A 75 -8.52 17.11 -12.86
N GLN A 76 -7.55 17.39 -13.74
CA GLN A 76 -7.41 16.76 -15.06
C GLN A 76 -7.41 15.24 -15.03
N GLN A 77 -6.72 14.64 -14.08
CA GLN A 77 -6.64 13.19 -13.99
C GLN A 77 -7.68 12.66 -13.03
N VAL A 78 -8.22 11.48 -13.34
CA VAL A 78 -8.76 10.62 -12.28
C VAL A 78 -7.59 10.44 -11.33
N LYS A 79 -7.67 10.98 -10.11
CA LYS A 79 -6.92 10.39 -9.00
C LYS A 79 -7.39 8.95 -9.03
N LYS A 80 -6.62 8.06 -9.68
CA LYS A 80 -6.79 6.64 -9.50
C LYS A 80 -6.85 6.56 -8.00
N THR A 81 -7.98 6.16 -7.43
CA THR A 81 -7.99 5.54 -6.14
C THR A 81 -7.19 4.26 -6.37
N LYS A 82 -5.87 4.41 -6.51
CA LYS A 82 -4.94 3.51 -5.89
C LYS A 82 -5.40 3.61 -4.44
N SER A 83 -6.25 2.70 -4.03
CA SER A 83 -5.88 1.96 -2.84
C SER A 83 -4.81 1.02 -3.38
N PRO A 84 -3.51 1.37 -3.42
CA PRO A 84 -2.52 0.32 -3.50
C PRO A 84 -2.55 -0.29 -2.10
N SER A 85 -3.51 -1.17 -1.84
CA SER A 85 -3.34 -2.13 -0.77
C SER A 85 -2.20 -3.01 -1.24
N HIS A 86 -0.98 -2.69 -0.83
CA HIS A 86 0.11 -3.63 -0.97
C HIS A 86 -0.24 -4.82 -0.09
N LEU A 87 -0.24 -5.99 -0.71
CA LEU A 87 -0.61 -7.24 -0.05
C LEU A 87 0.67 -7.88 0.44
N ILE A 88 0.76 -8.08 1.75
CA ILE A 88 1.87 -8.80 2.38
C ILE A 88 1.36 -10.16 2.90
N PRO A 89 2.20 -11.21 2.91
CA PRO A 89 1.78 -12.50 3.42
C PRO A 89 1.63 -12.48 4.95
N LEU A 90 0.61 -13.19 5.45
CA LEU A 90 0.48 -13.49 6.87
C LEU A 90 1.29 -14.74 7.18
N LEU A 91 2.32 -14.60 8.01
CA LEU A 91 3.16 -15.68 8.50
C LEU A 91 2.81 -16.03 9.94
N ASP A 92 2.91 -17.31 10.28
CA ASP A 92 2.93 -17.75 11.66
C ASP A 92 4.32 -17.54 12.31
N ARG A 93 4.42 -17.79 13.62
CA ARG A 93 5.65 -17.53 14.39
C ARG A 93 6.81 -18.43 14.02
N HIS A 94 6.55 -19.61 13.48
CA HIS A 94 7.57 -20.55 13.01
C HIS A 94 8.05 -20.14 11.62
N GLN A 95 7.13 -19.83 10.70
CA GLN A 95 7.45 -19.31 9.37
C GLN A 95 8.26 -18.01 9.44
N ALA A 96 7.96 -17.15 10.40
CA ALA A 96 8.70 -15.91 10.60
C ALA A 96 10.17 -16.12 11.03
N CYS A 97 10.57 -17.31 11.51
CA CYS A 97 11.98 -17.63 11.81
C CYS A 97 12.88 -17.64 10.56
N ASP A 98 12.29 -17.78 9.38
CA ASP A 98 12.95 -17.71 8.06
C ASP A 98 12.00 -17.01 7.06
N ALA A 99 11.58 -15.80 7.43
CA ALA A 99 10.57 -15.05 6.70
C ALA A 99 10.95 -14.86 5.22
N LYS A 100 12.21 -14.55 4.93
CA LYS A 100 12.72 -14.34 3.58
C LYS A 100 12.48 -15.55 2.68
N SER A 101 12.91 -16.75 3.08
CA SER A 101 12.73 -17.96 2.27
C SER A 101 11.25 -18.28 2.06
N HIS A 102 10.41 -18.05 3.08
CA HIS A 102 8.97 -18.24 2.96
C HIS A 102 8.32 -17.24 1.98
N ILE A 103 8.72 -15.98 2.02
CA ILE A 103 8.22 -14.93 1.12
C ILE A 103 8.66 -15.21 -0.31
N GLU A 104 9.94 -15.53 -0.53
CA GLU A 104 10.45 -15.93 -1.85
C GLU A 104 9.69 -17.14 -2.42
N ALA A 105 9.44 -18.17 -1.59
CA ALA A 105 8.66 -19.33 -1.99
C ALA A 105 7.20 -19.00 -2.37
N ILE A 106 6.60 -17.99 -1.72
CA ILE A 106 5.25 -17.48 -2.05
C ILE A 106 5.28 -16.73 -3.39
N HIS A 107 6.33 -15.95 -3.67
CA HIS A 107 6.47 -15.23 -4.93
C HIS A 107 6.72 -16.17 -6.12
N ASP A 108 7.56 -17.19 -5.97
CA ASP A 108 7.91 -18.14 -7.03
C ASP A 108 6.77 -19.12 -7.37
N ARG A 109 5.94 -19.48 -6.38
CA ARG A 109 4.79 -20.38 -6.58
C ARG A 109 3.53 -19.58 -6.92
N SER A 110 3.36 -19.27 -8.20
CA SER A 110 2.18 -18.56 -8.73
C SER A 110 0.82 -19.27 -8.57
N SER A 111 0.71 -20.45 -7.94
CA SER A 111 -0.56 -21.10 -7.51
C SER A 111 -0.29 -22.34 -6.66
N SER A 112 -1.07 -22.55 -5.57
CA SER A 112 -1.27 -23.80 -4.79
C SER A 112 -0.84 -23.83 -3.31
N SER A 113 -1.09 -22.77 -2.53
CA SER A 113 -1.23 -22.85 -1.06
C SER A 113 -2.23 -21.78 -0.60
N ASP A 114 -3.01 -22.05 0.46
CA ASP A 114 -3.91 -21.09 1.14
C ASP A 114 -3.10 -19.98 1.84
N VAL A 115 -2.42 -19.13 1.07
CA VAL A 115 -1.65 -18.00 1.60
C VAL A 115 -2.63 -16.86 1.92
N VAL A 116 -2.76 -16.55 3.20
CA VAL A 116 -3.54 -15.40 3.65
C VAL A 116 -2.72 -14.14 3.39
N LEU A 117 -3.30 -13.19 2.66
CA LEU A 117 -2.69 -11.90 2.36
C LEU A 117 -3.36 -10.79 3.17
N ILE A 118 -2.55 -9.90 3.74
CA ILE A 118 -3.01 -8.74 4.52
C ILE A 118 -2.78 -7.47 3.70
N SER A 119 -3.82 -6.65 3.62
CA SER A 119 -3.75 -5.33 3.01
C SER A 119 -3.09 -4.32 3.95
N VAL A 120 -2.02 -3.68 3.49
CA VAL A 120 -1.36 -2.58 4.21
C VAL A 120 -1.84 -1.22 3.68
N SER A 121 -1.91 -0.23 4.56
CA SER A 121 -2.27 1.15 4.20
C SER A 121 -1.26 1.75 3.21
N ALA A 122 -1.79 2.52 2.25
CA ALA A 122 -0.99 3.25 1.25
C ALA A 122 0.06 4.19 1.87
N VAL A 123 -0.17 4.65 3.11
CA VAL A 123 0.70 5.58 3.83
C VAL A 123 2.03 4.92 4.23
N LEU A 124 2.03 3.61 4.47
CA LEU A 124 3.23 2.88 4.89
C LEU A 124 4.10 2.40 3.74
N LEU A 125 3.58 2.41 2.50
CA LEU A 125 4.28 1.88 1.34
C LEU A 125 5.65 2.49 1.05
N PRO A 126 5.89 3.80 1.27
CA PRO A 126 7.21 4.37 1.04
C PRO A 126 8.28 3.86 2.03
N GLU A 127 7.85 3.32 3.17
CA GLU A 127 8.73 2.88 4.26
C GLU A 127 8.82 1.36 4.37
N LEU A 128 8.01 0.62 3.61
CA LEU A 128 7.90 -0.83 3.71
C LEU A 128 8.80 -1.51 2.67
N GLY A 129 9.71 -2.38 3.13
CA GLY A 129 10.52 -3.23 2.25
C GLY A 129 9.70 -4.31 1.53
N ASP A 130 10.29 -4.87 0.47
CA ASP A 130 9.68 -5.95 -0.34
C ASP A 130 9.53 -7.27 0.45
N GLU A 131 10.31 -7.46 1.52
CA GLU A 131 10.28 -8.64 2.40
C GLU A 131 9.38 -8.44 3.63
N ALA A 132 8.51 -7.41 3.63
CA ALA A 132 7.60 -7.19 4.72
C ALA A 132 6.49 -8.25 4.78
N PHE A 133 6.09 -8.60 6.00
CA PHE A 133 5.07 -9.61 6.26
C PHE A 133 4.20 -9.25 7.46
N ALA A 134 3.04 -9.87 7.55
CA ALA A 134 2.14 -9.73 8.68
C ALA A 134 2.31 -10.92 9.64
N LEU A 135 2.13 -10.68 10.94
CA LEU A 135 2.10 -11.73 11.96
C LEU A 135 0.93 -11.50 12.91
N LYS A 136 0.16 -12.54 13.19
CA LYS A 136 -0.96 -12.47 14.15
C LYS A 136 -0.44 -12.74 15.56
N MET A 137 -0.75 -11.84 16.50
CA MET A 137 -0.42 -12.02 17.91
C MET A 137 -1.26 -13.15 18.52
N THR A 138 -0.61 -14.08 19.21
CA THR A 138 -1.24 -15.30 19.77
C THR A 138 -1.14 -15.42 21.30
N ASP A 139 -0.41 -14.52 21.96
CA ASP A 139 -0.18 -14.55 23.41
C ASP A 139 -0.33 -13.14 24.03
N GLU A 140 -0.22 -13.07 25.36
CA GLU A 140 -0.46 -11.85 26.14
C GLU A 140 0.83 -11.11 26.53
N SER A 141 2.01 -11.50 26.05
CA SER A 141 3.31 -10.94 26.48
C SER A 141 3.45 -9.43 26.28
N MET A 142 2.70 -8.87 25.34
CA MET A 142 2.78 -7.46 24.94
C MET A 142 1.51 -6.66 25.29
N MET A 143 0.64 -7.22 26.14
CA MET A 143 -0.51 -6.49 26.68
C MET A 143 -0.07 -5.37 27.64
N PRO A 144 -0.80 -4.24 27.71
CA PRO A 144 -2.08 -3.98 27.05
C PRO A 144 -1.99 -3.44 25.62
N GLU A 145 -0.78 -3.11 25.15
CA GLU A 145 -0.56 -2.33 23.92
C GLU A 145 -0.70 -3.16 22.64
N ILE A 146 -0.30 -4.42 22.69
CA ILE A 146 -0.54 -5.42 21.64
C ILE A 146 -1.32 -6.56 22.29
N ARG A 147 -2.53 -6.81 21.80
CA ARG A 147 -3.45 -7.82 22.32
C ARG A 147 -3.45 -9.06 21.43
N VAL A 148 -3.90 -10.17 21.99
CA VAL A 148 -4.19 -11.38 21.23
C VAL A 148 -5.13 -11.04 20.06
N ASN A 149 -4.83 -11.59 18.88
CA ASN A 149 -5.47 -11.34 17.59
C ASN A 149 -5.14 -10.01 16.89
N ASP A 150 -4.38 -9.09 17.49
CA ASP A 150 -3.82 -7.97 16.74
C ASP A 150 -2.91 -8.51 15.61
N ILE A 151 -2.91 -7.85 14.46
CA ILE A 151 -2.04 -8.17 13.33
C ILE A 151 -0.91 -7.14 13.29
N LEU A 152 0.33 -7.61 13.30
CA LEU A 152 1.54 -6.80 13.26
C LEU A 152 2.11 -6.81 11.85
N VAL A 153 2.31 -5.65 11.26
CA VAL A 153 3.05 -5.47 10.01
C VAL A 153 4.52 -5.32 10.37
N ILE A 154 5.36 -6.20 9.86
CA ILE A 154 6.78 -6.32 10.21
C ILE A 154 7.62 -6.09 8.96
N ASP A 155 8.66 -5.27 9.09
CA ASP A 155 9.65 -5.05 8.05
C ASP A 155 11.04 -5.50 8.52
N PRO A 156 11.63 -6.53 7.88
CA PRO A 156 13.01 -6.98 8.13
C PRO A 156 14.08 -5.95 7.76
N SER A 157 13.79 -5.06 6.80
CA SER A 157 14.79 -4.12 6.28
C SER A 157 15.00 -2.89 7.15
N THR A 158 14.12 -2.67 8.13
CA THR A 158 14.13 -1.48 8.98
C THR A 158 14.77 -1.76 10.34
N SER A 159 15.84 -1.04 10.65
CA SER A 159 16.50 -1.12 11.96
C SER A 159 15.65 -0.51 13.09
N PRO A 160 15.55 -1.17 14.26
CA PRO A 160 14.77 -0.66 15.39
C PRO A 160 15.44 0.51 16.10
N GLN A 161 14.61 1.40 16.62
CA GLN A 161 14.97 2.48 17.54
C GLN A 161 14.51 2.14 18.96
N PRO A 162 15.10 2.75 20.01
CA PRO A 162 14.65 2.56 21.37
C PRO A 162 13.14 2.81 21.53
N GLY A 163 12.43 1.84 22.09
CA GLY A 163 10.98 1.86 22.27
C GLY A 163 10.19 1.18 21.15
N ASP A 164 10.79 0.87 20.00
CA ASP A 164 10.13 0.14 18.92
C ASP A 164 9.81 -1.30 19.34
N PHE A 165 8.74 -1.86 18.78
CA PHE A 165 8.46 -3.28 18.88
C PHE A 165 9.20 -4.04 17.77
N VAL A 166 9.75 -5.19 18.12
CA VAL A 166 10.56 -6.02 17.24
C VAL A 166 10.11 -7.46 17.33
N LEU A 167 10.24 -8.18 16.22
CA LEU A 167 10.15 -9.62 16.18
C LEU A 167 11.56 -10.20 16.32
N VAL A 168 11.74 -11.13 17.25
CA VAL A 168 13.04 -11.73 17.56
C VAL A 168 12.97 -13.24 17.50
N LYS A 169 14.09 -13.86 17.13
CA LYS A 169 14.31 -15.30 17.13
C LYS A 169 15.42 -15.61 18.12
N LEU A 170 15.20 -16.63 18.95
CA LEU A 170 16.20 -17.16 19.86
C LEU A 170 16.66 -18.51 19.30
N ALA A 171 17.96 -18.79 19.31
CA ALA A 171 18.49 -20.05 18.77
C ALA A 171 17.85 -21.30 19.40
N ASP A 172 17.53 -21.24 20.70
CA ASP A 172 16.94 -22.35 21.46
C ASP A 172 15.41 -22.43 21.41
N LYS A 173 14.75 -21.55 20.62
CA LYS A 173 13.30 -21.58 20.47
C LYS A 173 12.87 -21.75 19.00
N PRO A 174 11.89 -22.61 18.73
CA PRO A 174 11.40 -22.85 17.37
C PRO A 174 10.51 -21.71 16.83
N GLU A 175 10.11 -20.76 17.67
CA GLU A 175 9.17 -19.70 17.34
C GLU A 175 9.72 -18.32 17.70
N THR A 176 9.32 -17.34 16.89
CA THR A 176 9.63 -15.93 17.12
C THR A 176 8.84 -15.32 18.30
N ILE A 177 9.42 -14.30 18.92
CA ILE A 177 8.84 -13.57 20.05
C ILE A 177 8.72 -12.09 19.69
N VAL A 178 7.63 -11.44 20.12
CA VAL A 178 7.47 -9.99 19.98
C VAL A 178 7.95 -9.35 21.29
N CYS A 179 8.85 -8.38 21.19
CA CYS A 179 9.39 -7.65 22.35
C CYS A 179 9.49 -6.16 22.04
N GLN A 180 9.61 -5.33 23.07
CA GLN A 180 10.03 -3.94 22.94
C GLN A 180 11.55 -3.83 23.02
N TYR A 181 12.15 -3.13 22.06
CA TYR A 181 13.59 -2.90 21.98
C TYR A 181 14.01 -1.77 22.94
N LYS A 182 14.87 -2.08 23.90
CA LYS A 182 15.44 -1.09 24.84
C LYS A 182 16.96 -1.06 24.71
N LYS A 183 17.49 0.06 24.26
CA LYS A 183 18.94 0.30 24.22
C LYS A 183 19.46 0.64 25.62
N LEU A 184 20.55 0.00 26.05
CA LEU A 184 21.11 0.18 27.41
C LEU A 184 22.20 1.25 27.47
N SER A 185 22.83 1.56 26.35
CA SER A 185 23.95 2.50 26.28
C SER A 185 23.97 3.22 24.94
N TYR A 186 24.45 4.46 24.93
CA TYR A 186 24.70 5.22 23.69
C TYR A 186 26.01 4.82 23.00
N THR A 187 26.96 4.25 23.74
CA THR A 187 28.33 3.97 23.29
C THR A 187 28.60 2.49 23.04
N SER A 188 27.79 1.59 23.62
CA SER A 188 27.84 0.15 23.34
C SER A 188 26.61 -0.28 22.55
N SER A 189 26.69 -1.47 21.94
CA SER A 189 25.58 -2.11 21.23
C SER A 189 24.70 -2.94 22.17
N GLU A 190 24.80 -2.74 23.47
CA GLU A 190 24.03 -3.49 24.46
C GLU A 190 22.56 -3.07 24.43
N PHE A 191 21.68 -4.07 24.42
CA PHE A 191 20.25 -3.88 24.45
C PHE A 191 19.57 -4.94 25.31
N GLU A 192 18.32 -4.66 25.66
CA GLU A 192 17.41 -5.51 26.40
C GLU A 192 16.11 -5.60 25.60
N LEU A 193 15.46 -6.75 25.65
CA LEU A 193 14.19 -7.02 25.01
C LEU A 193 13.13 -7.19 26.10
N LEU A 194 12.17 -6.28 26.12
CA LEU A 194 11.17 -6.21 27.17
C LEU A 194 9.84 -6.80 26.70
N THR A 195 9.17 -7.51 27.59
CA THR A 195 7.72 -7.77 27.50
C THR A 195 6.98 -6.65 28.23
N LEU A 196 5.79 -6.27 27.75
CA LEU A 196 4.97 -5.25 28.43
C LEU A 196 4.07 -5.83 29.52
N ASN A 197 3.82 -7.13 29.45
CA ASN A 197 3.09 -7.85 30.49
C ASN A 197 4.08 -8.36 31.55
N ASP A 198 3.93 -7.88 32.78
CA ASP A 198 4.79 -8.23 33.92
C ASP A 198 4.78 -9.73 34.28
N ASN A 199 3.79 -10.48 33.80
CA ASN A 199 3.74 -11.93 33.98
C ASN A 199 4.68 -12.69 33.01
N TRP A 200 5.36 -11.98 32.12
CA TRP A 200 6.26 -12.54 31.10
C TRP A 200 7.70 -12.06 31.32
N PRO A 201 8.70 -12.88 31.01
CA PRO A 201 10.10 -12.53 31.23
C PRO A 201 10.64 -11.60 30.14
N SER A 202 11.51 -10.67 30.55
CA SER A 202 12.38 -9.91 29.65
C SER A 202 13.66 -10.70 29.32
N ILE A 203 14.29 -10.39 28.20
CA ILE A 203 15.50 -11.07 27.70
C ILE A 203 16.64 -10.05 27.62
N LYS A 204 17.79 -10.39 28.20
CA LYS A 204 19.02 -9.59 28.10
C LYS A 204 20.03 -10.29 27.21
N VAL A 205 20.76 -9.52 26.42
CA VAL A 205 21.73 -10.04 25.44
C VAL A 205 23.01 -10.56 26.12
N ASP A 206 23.21 -10.31 27.42
CA ASP A 206 24.35 -10.82 28.18
C ASP A 206 24.23 -12.29 28.62
N ASP A 207 23.04 -12.90 28.50
CA ASP A 207 22.72 -14.26 28.98
C ASP A 207 23.33 -15.41 28.11
N GLY A 208 24.32 -15.13 27.26
CA GLY A 208 24.91 -16.14 26.36
C GLY A 208 23.95 -16.67 25.29
N LEU A 209 22.78 -16.03 25.15
CA LEU A 209 21.75 -16.37 24.18
C LEU A 209 22.11 -15.81 22.80
N GLU A 210 22.03 -16.64 21.77
CA GLU A 210 22.07 -16.17 20.39
C GLU A 210 20.70 -15.62 20.00
N ILE A 211 20.66 -14.29 19.76
CA ILE A 211 19.45 -13.53 19.48
C ILE A 211 19.56 -12.90 18.09
N GLU A 212 18.54 -13.11 17.26
CA GLU A 212 18.39 -12.49 15.96
C GLU A 212 17.15 -11.58 15.96
N ILE A 213 17.30 -10.32 15.55
CA ILE A 213 16.15 -9.45 15.29
C ILE A 213 15.69 -9.71 13.86
N VAL A 214 14.51 -10.33 13.72
CA VAL A 214 13.92 -10.68 12.42
C VAL A 214 13.39 -9.44 11.71
N GLY A 215 12.83 -8.47 12.44
CA GLY A 215 12.34 -7.24 11.86
C GLY A 215 11.66 -6.30 12.87
N LYS A 216 11.42 -5.07 12.43
CA LYS A 216 10.71 -4.05 13.20
C LYS A 216 9.20 -4.11 12.92
N VAL A 217 8.38 -3.95 13.94
CA VAL A 217 6.94 -3.73 13.78
C VAL A 217 6.69 -2.30 13.31
N MET A 218 6.16 -2.15 12.10
CA MET A 218 5.84 -0.87 11.46
C MET A 218 4.43 -0.39 11.78
N GLN A 219 3.49 -1.33 11.93
CA GLN A 219 2.10 -1.02 12.23
C GLN A 219 1.44 -2.16 12.99
N LYS A 220 0.50 -1.78 13.86
CA LYS A 220 -0.47 -2.69 14.47
C LYS A 220 -1.85 -2.44 13.88
N ILE A 221 -2.49 -3.50 13.41
CA ILE A 221 -3.87 -3.52 12.93
C ILE A 221 -4.68 -4.25 13.99
N SER A 222 -5.49 -3.51 14.74
CA SER A 222 -6.35 -4.12 15.76
C SER A 222 -7.61 -4.71 15.13
N GLN A 223 -7.95 -5.93 15.55
CA GLN A 223 -9.27 -6.49 15.26
C GLN A 223 -10.28 -5.92 16.27
N CYS A 224 -11.34 -5.31 15.74
CA CYS A 224 -12.44 -4.76 16.53
C CYS A 224 -13.21 -5.84 17.29
#